data_AF-F4S6T6-F1
#
_entry.id   AF-F4S6T6-F1
#
_cell.length_a   1.000
_cell.length_b   1.000
_cell.length_c   1.000
_cell.angle_alpha   90.00
_cell.angle_beta   90.00
_cell.angle_gamma   90.00
#
_symmetry.space_group_name_H-M   'P 1'
#
loop_
_entity.id
_entity.type
_entity.pdbx_description
1 polymer ?
#
loop_
_entity_poly.entity_id
_entity_poly.type
_entity_poly.pdbx_seq_one_letter_code
_entity_poly.pdbx_strand_id
1 'polypeptide(L)'
;MSAPPEQTSVFIPIHLLEYLVVDTSTNKIETAFILEKATSDELHEFIQAFKPNLKIMAPERDNPKFLKKVFIEMVAPVLNNLLPSELTTKHYIQAPLRHPISGVQESPIRLTYQDEINSERATEFNIRVLQYLRSGQYYVAEEHLLTFIKQYNFLNENEISEIQFAKDKTRALIQEQVTNLRTAYQKMESTKMQLRQEVCSQFHTVLRNRKAASEATVEHHLDILNQVVKGIGFLDALEEYHKSLNGVHNPISPPSPKSMNHTSHFTTPTNRSPQLMASEAPCDQPI
;
A
#
# COMPACT_ATOMS: atom_id res chain seq x y z
N MET A 1 -3.45 22.75 9.38
CA MET A 1 -3.14 21.57 8.53
C MET A 1 -2.75 22.12 7.18
N SER A 2 -1.47 22.03 6.80
CA SER A 2 -1.04 22.46 5.46
C SER A 2 -1.52 21.45 4.42
N ALA A 3 -2.02 21.94 3.28
CA ALA A 3 -2.33 21.10 2.13
C ALA A 3 -1.08 20.30 1.71
N PRO A 4 -1.24 19.06 1.20
CA PRO A 4 -0.11 18.32 0.64
C PRO A 4 0.54 19.13 -0.49
N PRO A 5 1.88 19.10 -0.63
CA PRO A 5 2.58 19.90 -1.62
C PRO A 5 2.11 19.51 -3.03
N GLU A 6 1.54 20.47 -3.75
CA GLU A 6 1.16 20.32 -5.15
C GLU A 6 2.43 20.39 -6.01
N GLN A 7 2.70 19.34 -6.80
CA GLN A 7 3.78 19.38 -7.77
C GLN A 7 3.34 20.22 -8.97
N THR A 8 3.80 21.47 -9.03
CA THR A 8 3.49 22.45 -10.08
C THR A 8 4.60 22.60 -11.11
N SER A 9 5.64 21.75 -11.03
CA SER A 9 6.80 21.80 -11.92
C SER A 9 7.44 20.43 -12.13
N VAL A 10 8.04 20.26 -13.30
CA VAL A 10 8.84 19.09 -13.69
C VAL A 10 10.22 19.56 -14.09
N PHE A 11 11.25 18.95 -13.52
CA PHE A 11 12.63 19.21 -13.90
C PHE A 11 13.05 18.23 -15.00
N ILE A 12 13.34 18.76 -16.19
CA ILE A 12 13.84 17.96 -17.31
C ILE A 12 15.32 18.24 -17.48
N PRO A 13 16.19 17.21 -17.47
CA PRO A 13 17.60 17.37 -17.78
C PRO A 13 17.85 18.07 -19.11
N ILE A 14 18.88 18.91 -19.17
CA ILE A 14 19.15 19.79 -20.34
C ILE A 14 19.34 18.97 -21.63
N HIS A 15 20.02 17.83 -21.54
CA HIS A 15 20.23 16.96 -22.70
C HIS A 15 18.94 16.33 -23.22
N LEU A 16 17.86 16.28 -22.43
CA LEU A 16 16.57 15.79 -22.90
C LEU A 16 15.74 16.87 -23.60
N LEU A 17 16.08 18.16 -23.44
CA LEU A 17 15.33 19.26 -24.06
C LEU A 17 15.45 19.27 -25.59
N GLU A 18 16.55 18.74 -26.15
CA GLU A 18 16.76 18.66 -27.60
C GLU A 18 15.74 17.76 -28.31
N TYR A 19 15.09 16.85 -27.57
CA TYR A 19 14.04 15.99 -28.09
C TYR A 19 12.65 16.64 -28.06
N LEU A 20 12.48 17.79 -27.38
CA LEU A 20 11.19 18.48 -27.27
C LEU A 20 10.95 19.40 -28.47
N VAL A 21 10.71 18.79 -29.63
CA VAL A 21 10.35 19.50 -30.86
C VAL A 21 8.88 19.88 -30.82
N VAL A 22 8.57 21.14 -31.17
CA VAL A 22 7.20 21.66 -31.20
C VAL A 22 6.70 21.66 -32.64
N ASP A 23 5.62 20.94 -32.89
CA ASP A 23 4.89 21.02 -34.15
C ASP A 23 4.22 22.39 -34.24
N THR A 24 4.74 23.23 -35.14
CA THR A 24 4.24 24.60 -35.36
C THR A 24 2.79 24.65 -35.86
N SER A 25 2.27 23.56 -36.43
CA SER A 25 0.90 23.49 -36.94
C SER A 25 -0.12 23.15 -35.85
N THR A 26 0.26 22.32 -34.87
CA THR A 26 -0.64 21.90 -33.78
C THR A 26 -0.32 22.56 -32.44
N ASN A 27 0.79 23.29 -32.35
CA ASN A 27 1.35 23.87 -31.12
C ASN A 27 1.47 22.83 -30.00
N LYS A 28 1.94 21.63 -30.35
CA LYS A 28 2.13 20.49 -29.44
C LYS A 28 3.54 19.94 -29.57
N ILE A 29 4.00 19.27 -28.52
CA ILE A 29 5.28 18.56 -28.54
C ILE A 29 5.12 17.29 -29.38
N GLU A 30 6.05 17.06 -30.31
CA GLU A 30 6.09 15.87 -31.15
C GLU A 30 6.61 14.66 -30.37
N THR A 31 5.74 14.02 -29.59
CA THR A 31 6.13 12.84 -28.79
C THR A 31 6.62 11.67 -29.65
N ALA A 32 6.24 11.63 -30.93
CA ALA A 32 6.75 10.66 -31.90
C ALA A 32 8.24 10.83 -32.18
N PHE A 33 8.74 12.08 -32.21
CA PHE A 33 10.16 12.37 -32.41
C PHE A 33 11.02 11.82 -31.26
N ILE A 34 10.53 11.99 -30.02
CA ILE A 34 11.18 11.44 -28.82
C ILE A 34 11.26 9.91 -28.90
N LEU A 35 10.16 9.25 -29.26
CA LEU A 35 10.10 7.79 -29.38
C LEU A 35 10.97 7.21 -30.50
N GLU A 36 11.26 8.00 -31.53
CA GLU A 36 12.12 7.61 -32.65
C GLU A 36 13.59 7.78 -32.32
N LYS A 37 13.97 8.89 -31.66
CA LYS A 37 15.37 9.28 -31.48
C LYS A 37 15.98 8.93 -30.12
N ALA A 38 15.19 8.91 -29.05
CA ALA A 38 15.71 8.66 -27.71
C ALA A 38 16.14 7.19 -27.52
N THR A 39 17.28 7.00 -26.86
CA THR A 39 17.76 5.71 -26.37
C THR A 39 16.92 5.20 -25.19
N SER A 40 17.10 3.94 -24.80
CA SER A 40 16.42 3.38 -23.62
C SER A 40 16.74 4.16 -22.34
N ASP A 41 18.00 4.55 -22.12
CA ASP A 41 18.38 5.31 -20.93
C ASP A 41 17.71 6.69 -20.92
N GLU A 42 17.67 7.38 -22.06
CA GLU A 42 17.01 8.68 -22.18
C GLU A 42 15.49 8.57 -22.00
N LEU A 43 14.84 7.54 -22.55
CA LEU A 43 13.42 7.27 -22.31
C LEU A 43 13.13 7.01 -20.83
N HIS A 44 14.01 6.26 -20.16
CA HIS A 44 13.90 6.01 -18.73
C HIS A 44 14.07 7.29 -17.91
N GLU A 45 15.02 8.16 -18.27
CA GLU A 45 15.18 9.47 -17.63
C GLU A 45 13.97 10.39 -17.87
N PHE A 46 13.39 10.39 -19.07
CA PHE A 46 12.12 11.07 -19.33
C PHE A 46 11.02 10.56 -18.41
N ILE A 47 10.87 9.24 -18.28
CA ILE A 47 9.89 8.64 -17.38
C ILE A 47 10.13 9.08 -15.93
N GLN A 48 11.37 9.04 -15.45
CA GLN A 48 11.68 9.46 -14.08
C GLN A 48 11.44 10.95 -13.83
N ALA A 49 11.75 11.81 -14.81
CA ALA A 49 11.51 13.25 -14.69
C ALA A 49 10.01 13.54 -14.48
N PHE A 50 9.14 12.88 -15.24
CA PHE A 50 7.70 13.10 -15.20
C PHE A 50 6.96 12.23 -14.16
N LYS A 51 7.57 11.11 -13.75
CA LYS A 51 7.02 10.13 -12.79
C LYS A 51 8.10 9.73 -11.79
N PRO A 52 8.54 10.63 -10.88
CA PRO A 52 9.66 10.38 -9.97
C PRO A 52 9.42 9.23 -8.98
N ASN A 53 8.16 8.87 -8.73
CA ASN A 53 7.79 7.76 -7.85
C ASN A 53 7.74 6.40 -8.56
N LEU A 54 7.82 6.36 -9.89
CA LEU A 54 7.78 5.13 -10.67
C LEU A 54 9.18 4.49 -10.68
N LYS A 55 9.29 3.25 -10.17
CA LYS A 55 10.56 2.51 -10.16
C LYS A 55 10.51 1.38 -11.16
N ILE A 56 11.21 1.54 -12.27
CA ILE A 56 11.39 0.51 -13.29
C ILE A 56 12.66 -0.28 -12.93
N MET A 57 12.50 -1.57 -12.65
CA MET A 57 13.61 -2.46 -12.29
C MET A 57 14.12 -3.22 -13.51
N ALA A 58 15.30 -3.84 -13.40
CA ALA A 58 15.76 -4.78 -14.43
C ALA A 58 14.93 -6.08 -14.37
N PRO A 59 14.65 -6.73 -15.51
CA PRO A 59 15.15 -6.42 -16.86
C PRO A 59 14.33 -5.38 -17.64
N GLU A 60 13.18 -4.93 -17.14
CA GLU A 60 12.28 -4.00 -17.84
C GLU A 60 12.92 -2.64 -18.13
N ARG A 61 13.82 -2.18 -17.27
CA ARG A 61 14.63 -0.98 -17.49
C ARG A 61 15.44 -1.08 -18.79
N ASP A 62 15.89 -2.27 -19.14
CA ASP A 62 16.72 -2.49 -20.32
C ASP A 62 15.89 -2.86 -21.56
N ASN A 63 14.56 -2.89 -21.43
CA ASN A 63 13.65 -3.27 -22.50
C ASN A 63 13.11 -2.01 -23.24
N PRO A 64 13.62 -1.70 -24.46
CA PRO A 64 13.23 -0.52 -25.20
C PRO A 64 11.74 -0.51 -25.58
N LYS A 65 11.13 -1.68 -25.80
CA LYS A 65 9.69 -1.75 -26.14
C LYS A 65 8.84 -1.37 -24.95
N PHE A 66 9.20 -1.86 -23.76
CA PHE A 66 8.52 -1.56 -22.52
C PHE A 66 8.64 -0.06 -22.18
N LEU A 67 9.85 0.50 -22.23
CA LEU A 67 10.07 1.92 -21.94
C LEU A 67 9.30 2.83 -22.91
N LYS A 68 9.26 2.50 -24.20
CA LYS A 68 8.44 3.25 -25.18
C LYS A 68 6.96 3.20 -24.82
N LYS A 69 6.46 2.04 -24.38
CA LYS A 69 5.07 1.89 -23.96
C LYS A 69 4.75 2.73 -22.72
N VAL A 70 5.57 2.63 -21.68
CA VAL A 70 5.42 3.45 -20.45
C VAL A 70 5.48 4.93 -20.79
N PHE A 71 6.39 5.34 -21.67
CA PHE A 71 6.47 6.72 -22.14
C PHE A 71 5.17 7.17 -22.84
N ILE A 72 4.66 6.38 -23.79
CA ILE A 72 3.41 6.69 -24.52
C ILE A 72 2.23 6.81 -23.56
N GLU A 73 2.11 5.92 -22.58
CA GLU A 73 0.94 5.87 -21.70
C GLU A 73 1.01 6.90 -20.57
N MET A 74 2.18 7.13 -19.99
CA MET A 74 2.31 7.88 -18.74
C MET A 74 2.96 9.26 -18.90
N VAL A 75 3.78 9.46 -19.94
CA VAL A 75 4.57 10.69 -20.14
C VAL A 75 4.01 11.51 -21.31
N ALA A 76 3.71 10.89 -22.45
CA ALA A 76 3.21 11.57 -23.63
C ALA A 76 1.92 12.38 -23.39
N PRO A 77 0.94 11.92 -22.59
CA PRO A 77 -0.24 12.74 -22.27
C PRO A 77 0.12 13.98 -21.45
N VAL A 78 1.11 13.88 -20.57
CA VAL A 78 1.59 15.01 -19.77
C VAL A 78 2.32 16.01 -20.66
N LEU A 79 3.22 15.53 -21.53
CA LEU A 79 3.93 16.33 -22.54
C LEU A 79 2.96 17.07 -23.48
N ASN A 80 1.93 16.39 -23.97
CA ASN A 80 0.91 16.96 -24.85
C ASN A 80 0.05 18.06 -24.19
N ASN A 81 0.07 18.13 -22.86
CA ASN A 81 -0.64 19.15 -22.09
C ASN A 81 0.27 20.32 -21.67
N LEU A 82 1.58 20.26 -21.96
CA LEU A 82 2.50 21.37 -21.70
C LEU A 82 2.27 22.51 -22.70
N LEU A 83 2.47 23.75 -22.25
CA LEU A 83 2.43 24.92 -23.11
C LEU A 83 3.81 25.14 -23.74
N PRO A 84 3.96 25.03 -25.09
CA PRO A 84 5.27 25.16 -25.73
C PRO A 84 5.98 26.50 -25.49
N SER A 85 5.23 27.56 -25.18
CA SER A 85 5.75 28.89 -24.85
C SER A 85 6.63 28.94 -23.60
N GLU A 86 6.55 27.93 -22.73
CA GLU A 86 7.34 27.83 -21.50
C GLU A 86 8.66 27.06 -21.70
N LEU A 87 8.84 26.38 -22.83
CA LEU A 87 10.03 25.57 -23.15
C LEU A 87 11.24 26.41 -23.58
N THR A 88 11.02 27.64 -24.06
CA THR A 88 12.04 28.44 -24.76
C THR A 88 12.98 29.23 -23.85
N THR A 89 12.78 29.23 -22.53
CA THR A 89 13.49 30.18 -21.66
C THR A 89 14.10 29.62 -20.38
N LYS A 90 13.87 28.34 -20.01
CA LYS A 90 14.26 27.84 -18.68
C LYS A 90 14.75 26.39 -18.69
N HIS A 91 15.77 26.09 -17.89
CA HIS A 91 16.30 24.74 -17.61
C HIS A 91 15.37 23.88 -16.72
N TYR A 92 14.13 24.33 -16.53
CA TYR A 92 13.09 23.67 -15.75
C TYR A 92 11.76 24.06 -16.37
N ILE A 93 10.82 23.13 -16.44
CA ILE A 93 9.47 23.42 -16.90
C ILE A 93 8.62 23.62 -15.64
N GLN A 94 8.27 24.87 -15.36
CA GLN A 94 7.19 25.17 -14.43
C GLN A 94 5.88 25.10 -15.21
N ALA A 95 5.49 23.89 -15.62
CA ALA A 95 4.24 23.73 -16.34
C ALA A 95 3.10 23.71 -15.34
N PRO A 96 2.15 24.65 -15.42
CA PRO A 96 0.90 24.52 -14.70
C PRO A 96 0.21 23.27 -15.25
N LEU A 97 0.29 22.17 -14.49
CA LEU A 97 -0.52 21.00 -14.78
C LEU A 97 -1.97 21.47 -14.71
N ARG A 98 -2.73 21.25 -15.79
CA ARG A 98 -4.17 21.60 -15.83
C ARG A 98 -4.96 20.99 -14.67
N HIS A 99 -4.39 19.95 -14.04
CA HIS A 99 -4.85 19.36 -12.79
C HIS A 99 -3.64 19.19 -11.85
N PRO A 100 -3.66 19.75 -10.63
CA PRO A 100 -2.62 19.49 -9.63
C PRO A 100 -2.52 17.97 -9.37
N ILE A 101 -1.31 17.41 -9.45
CA ILE A 101 -1.07 16.06 -8.94
C ILE A 101 -1.11 16.17 -7.43
N SER A 102 -2.16 15.61 -6.82
CA SER A 102 -2.29 15.58 -5.36
C SER A 102 -1.09 14.85 -4.78
N GLY A 103 -0.28 15.56 -4.00
CA GLY A 103 0.92 15.07 -3.32
C GLY A 103 0.63 14.09 -2.19
N VAL A 104 -0.27 13.13 -2.40
CA VAL A 104 -0.35 11.94 -1.56
C VAL A 104 0.92 11.16 -1.87
N GLN A 105 1.73 10.91 -0.85
CA GLN A 105 2.96 10.14 -0.94
C GLN A 105 2.66 8.73 -1.47
N GLU A 106 2.74 8.57 -2.79
CA GLU A 106 2.48 7.31 -3.49
C GLU A 106 3.62 6.34 -3.17
N SER A 107 3.28 5.13 -2.74
CA SER A 107 4.22 4.03 -2.63
C SER A 107 4.85 3.75 -4.00
N PRO A 108 6.13 3.34 -4.06
CA PRO A 108 6.81 3.11 -5.34
C PRO A 108 6.08 2.02 -6.13
N ILE A 109 5.53 2.40 -7.28
CA ILE A 109 4.88 1.48 -8.23
C ILE A 109 6.00 0.68 -8.90
N ARG A 110 5.88 -0.66 -8.86
CA ARG A 110 6.76 -1.61 -9.56
C ARG A 110 5.97 -2.17 -10.73
N LEU A 111 6.48 -2.01 -11.96
CA LEU A 111 5.89 -2.59 -13.15
C LEU A 111 6.75 -3.78 -13.60
N THR A 112 6.13 -4.94 -13.80
CA THR A 112 6.74 -6.11 -14.46
C THR A 112 5.92 -6.46 -15.70
N TYR A 113 6.55 -7.11 -16.68
CA TYR A 113 6.04 -7.32 -18.07
C TYR A 113 4.61 -7.93 -18.21
N GLN A 114 3.99 -8.40 -17.13
CA GLN A 114 2.63 -8.96 -17.12
C GLN A 114 1.50 -7.94 -16.92
N ASP A 115 1.80 -6.68 -16.61
CA ASP A 115 0.79 -5.62 -16.48
C ASP A 115 0.25 -5.09 -17.82
N GLU A 116 0.73 -5.64 -18.95
CA GLU A 116 0.58 -5.05 -20.28
C GLU A 116 -0.76 -5.25 -21.01
N ILE A 117 -1.80 -5.87 -20.44
CA ILE A 117 -3.05 -6.15 -21.20
C ILE A 117 -4.25 -5.28 -20.85
N ASN A 118 -4.32 -4.57 -19.71
CA ASN A 118 -5.50 -3.75 -19.42
C ASN A 118 -5.18 -2.52 -18.54
N SER A 119 -4.83 -1.40 -19.18
CA SER A 119 -4.83 -0.09 -18.51
C SER A 119 -6.19 0.24 -17.87
N GLU A 120 -7.27 -0.24 -18.48
CA GLU A 120 -8.64 -0.19 -17.94
C GLU A 120 -8.76 -1.01 -16.64
N ARG A 121 -8.21 -2.23 -16.59
CA ARG A 121 -8.21 -3.09 -15.39
C ARG A 121 -7.45 -2.44 -14.25
N ALA A 122 -6.25 -1.92 -14.53
CA ALA A 122 -5.45 -1.24 -13.51
C ALA A 122 -6.17 0.01 -12.97
N THR A 123 -6.80 0.78 -13.87
CA THR A 123 -7.57 1.97 -13.50
C THR A 123 -8.80 1.61 -12.67
N GLU A 124 -9.56 0.60 -13.10
CA GLU A 124 -10.75 0.13 -12.40
C GLU A 124 -10.39 -0.43 -11.02
N PHE A 125 -9.32 -1.23 -10.91
CA PHE A 125 -8.82 -1.71 -9.62
C PHE A 125 -8.42 -0.54 -8.71
N ASN A 126 -7.64 0.41 -9.24
CA ASN A 126 -7.13 1.53 -8.45
C ASN A 126 -8.26 2.42 -7.91
N ILE A 127 -9.22 2.76 -8.77
CA ILE A 127 -10.34 3.64 -8.42
C ILE A 127 -11.34 2.91 -7.53
N ARG A 128 -11.72 1.68 -7.88
CA ARG A 128 -12.86 1.01 -7.24
C ARG A 128 -12.49 0.07 -6.12
N VAL A 129 -11.25 -0.40 -6.05
CA VAL A 129 -10.83 -1.32 -4.98
C VAL A 129 -9.80 -0.64 -4.11
N LEU A 130 -8.69 -0.21 -4.70
CA LEU A 130 -7.52 0.22 -3.95
C LEU A 130 -7.77 1.48 -3.13
N GLN A 131 -8.52 2.44 -3.67
CA GLN A 131 -8.91 3.64 -2.94
C GLN A 131 -9.66 3.31 -1.63
N TYR A 132 -10.58 2.35 -1.68
CA TYR A 132 -11.37 1.93 -0.51
C TYR A 132 -10.56 1.10 0.47
N LEU A 133 -9.68 0.22 -0.03
CA LEU A 133 -8.71 -0.49 0.82
C LEU A 133 -7.81 0.50 1.58
N ARG A 134 -7.28 1.51 0.89
CA ARG A 134 -6.38 2.51 1.49
C ARG A 134 -7.05 3.42 2.51
N SER A 135 -8.34 3.69 2.32
CA SER A 135 -9.18 4.48 3.24
C SER A 135 -9.83 3.67 4.36
N GLY A 136 -9.61 2.35 4.40
CA GLY A 136 -10.16 1.46 5.43
C GLY A 136 -11.65 1.15 5.27
N GLN A 137 -12.24 1.46 4.13
CA GLN A 137 -13.63 1.17 3.80
C GLN A 137 -13.75 -0.25 3.22
N TYR A 138 -13.37 -1.26 4.01
CA TYR A 138 -13.20 -2.64 3.52
C TYR A 138 -14.50 -3.26 2.98
N TYR A 139 -15.66 -2.92 3.54
CA TYR A 139 -16.96 -3.38 3.03
C TYR A 139 -17.23 -2.87 1.60
N VAL A 140 -16.93 -1.61 1.33
CA VAL A 140 -17.09 -1.03 -0.02
C VAL A 140 -16.06 -1.61 -0.98
N ALA A 141 -14.82 -1.78 -0.51
CA ALA A 141 -13.78 -2.45 -1.27
C ALA A 141 -14.15 -3.89 -1.63
N GLU A 142 -14.81 -4.63 -0.73
CA GLU A 142 -15.29 -6.00 -0.95
C GLU A 142 -16.28 -6.06 -2.11
N GLU A 143 -17.32 -5.22 -2.11
CA GLU A 143 -18.33 -5.22 -3.17
C GLU A 143 -17.71 -4.95 -4.55
N HIS A 144 -16.81 -3.97 -4.61
CA HIS A 144 -16.10 -3.64 -5.84
C HIS A 144 -15.12 -4.73 -6.26
N LEU A 145 -14.44 -5.35 -5.31
CA LEU A 145 -13.49 -6.42 -5.60
C LEU A 145 -14.18 -7.69 -6.11
N LEU A 146 -15.34 -8.04 -5.55
CA LEU A 146 -16.15 -9.13 -6.06
C LEU A 146 -16.61 -8.86 -7.51
N THR A 147 -16.99 -7.62 -7.80
CA THR A 147 -17.37 -7.20 -9.16
C THR A 147 -16.16 -7.28 -10.10
N PHE A 148 -15.01 -6.81 -9.65
CA PHE A 148 -13.75 -6.84 -10.38
C PHE A 148 -13.31 -8.26 -10.71
N ILE A 149 -13.32 -9.18 -9.73
CA ILE A 149 -12.98 -10.59 -9.93
C ILE A 149 -13.97 -11.26 -10.89
N LYS A 150 -15.27 -10.94 -10.84
CA LYS A 150 -16.24 -11.46 -11.82
C LYS A 150 -15.95 -10.98 -13.24
N GLN A 151 -15.49 -9.75 -13.40
CA GLN A 151 -15.16 -9.17 -14.71
C GLN A 151 -13.85 -9.73 -15.29
N TYR A 152 -12.83 -9.89 -14.44
CA TYR A 152 -11.47 -10.22 -14.87
C TYR A 152 -11.01 -11.65 -14.49
N ASN A 153 -11.88 -12.45 -13.88
CA ASN A 153 -11.75 -13.85 -13.45
C ASN A 153 -10.70 -14.16 -12.36
N PHE A 154 -9.66 -13.35 -12.21
CA PHE A 154 -8.58 -13.57 -11.24
C PHE A 154 -7.94 -12.23 -10.83
N LEU A 155 -7.13 -12.24 -9.78
CA LEU A 155 -6.25 -11.13 -9.40
C LEU A 155 -4.80 -11.41 -9.82
N ASN A 156 -4.10 -10.39 -10.29
CA ASN A 156 -2.67 -10.49 -10.61
C ASN A 156 -1.80 -10.25 -9.37
N GLU A 157 -0.49 -10.49 -9.49
CA GLU A 157 0.44 -10.39 -8.36
C GLU A 157 0.50 -8.97 -7.75
N ASN A 158 0.35 -7.93 -8.56
CA ASN A 158 0.35 -6.55 -8.09
C ASN A 158 -0.90 -6.23 -7.27
N GLU A 159 -2.07 -6.62 -7.76
CA GLU A 159 -3.35 -6.47 -7.06
C GLU A 159 -3.34 -7.23 -5.73
N ILE A 160 -2.81 -8.45 -5.72
CA ILE A 160 -2.61 -9.26 -4.51
C ILE A 160 -1.62 -8.58 -3.55
N SER A 161 -0.54 -8.01 -4.06
CA SER A 161 0.45 -7.30 -3.24
C SER A 161 -0.14 -6.05 -2.57
N GLU A 162 -1.00 -5.30 -3.26
CA GLU A 162 -1.70 -4.15 -2.67
C GLU A 162 -2.71 -4.57 -1.60
N ILE A 163 -3.42 -5.69 -1.79
CA ILE A 163 -4.29 -6.28 -0.75
C ILE A 163 -3.46 -6.68 0.47
N GLN A 164 -2.31 -7.32 0.27
CA GLN A 164 -1.41 -7.73 1.35
C GLN A 164 -0.86 -6.50 2.10
N PHE A 165 -0.48 -5.45 1.38
CA PHE A 165 -0.06 -4.19 1.98
C PHE A 165 -1.18 -3.55 2.82
N ALA A 166 -2.41 -3.51 2.29
CA ALA A 166 -3.56 -3.03 3.04
C ALA A 166 -3.77 -3.86 4.31
N LYS A 167 -3.64 -5.18 4.22
CA LYS A 167 -3.75 -6.11 5.35
C LYS A 167 -2.72 -5.84 6.46
N ASP A 168 -1.46 -5.65 6.10
CA ASP A 168 -0.40 -5.36 7.07
C ASP A 168 -0.63 -4.00 7.75
N LYS A 169 -1.11 -3.01 7.01
CA LYS A 169 -1.55 -1.72 7.56
C LYS A 169 -2.73 -1.86 8.52
N THR A 170 -3.75 -2.64 8.16
CA THR A 170 -4.91 -2.93 9.02
C THR A 170 -4.48 -3.65 10.30
N ARG A 171 -3.52 -4.58 10.22
CA ARG A 171 -2.98 -5.28 11.40
C ARG A 171 -2.28 -4.33 12.37
N ALA A 172 -1.50 -3.38 11.86
CA ALA A 172 -0.91 -2.33 12.68
C ALA A 172 -2.00 -1.47 13.36
N LEU A 173 -3.06 -1.12 12.63
CA LEU A 173 -4.19 -0.37 13.18
C LEU A 173 -4.91 -1.15 14.29
N ILE A 174 -5.07 -2.48 14.19
CA ILE A 174 -5.64 -3.30 15.28
C ILE A 174 -4.80 -3.16 16.55
N GLN A 175 -3.48 -3.24 16.46
CA GLN A 175 -2.60 -3.12 17.61
C GLN A 175 -2.72 -1.74 18.28
N GLU A 176 -2.81 -0.68 17.46
CA GLU A 176 -3.07 0.68 17.93
C GLU A 176 -4.42 0.77 18.66
N GLN A 177 -5.50 0.26 18.05
CA GLN A 177 -6.84 0.32 18.63
C GLN A 177 -6.96 -0.50 19.92
N VAL A 178 -6.31 -1.66 20.00
CA VAL A 178 -6.24 -2.44 21.25
C VAL A 178 -5.53 -1.65 22.35
N THR A 179 -4.46 -0.92 22.01
CA THR A 179 -3.73 -0.07 22.96
C THR A 179 -4.57 1.11 23.43
N ASN A 180 -5.29 1.76 22.50
CA ASN A 180 -6.22 2.85 22.78
C ASN A 180 -7.38 2.39 23.67
N LEU A 181 -7.97 1.21 23.38
CA LEU A 181 -9.03 0.61 24.17
C LEU A 181 -8.55 0.30 25.59
N ARG A 182 -7.37 -0.32 25.74
CA ARG A 182 -6.76 -0.60 27.05
C ARG A 182 -6.58 0.68 27.87
N THR A 183 -6.05 1.73 27.23
CA THR A 183 -5.82 3.04 27.88
C THR A 183 -7.15 3.68 28.32
N ALA A 184 -8.19 3.60 27.48
CA ALA A 184 -9.52 4.11 27.82
C ALA A 184 -10.13 3.35 29.01
N TYR A 185 -10.03 2.01 29.01
CA TYR A 185 -10.46 1.18 30.13
C TYR A 185 -9.74 1.50 31.43
N GLN A 186 -8.41 1.66 31.39
CA GLN A 186 -7.63 2.04 32.58
C GLN A 186 -8.06 3.39 33.15
N LYS A 187 -8.31 4.39 32.29
CA LYS A 187 -8.85 5.70 32.71
C LYS A 187 -10.24 5.60 33.31
N MET A 188 -11.11 4.77 32.72
CA MET A 188 -12.45 4.51 33.25
C MET A 188 -12.38 3.87 34.64
N GLU A 189 -11.57 2.80 34.81
CA GLU A 189 -11.42 2.12 36.10
C GLU A 189 -10.80 3.04 37.15
N SER A 190 -9.80 3.85 36.79
CA SER A 190 -9.27 4.89 37.69
C SER A 190 -10.35 5.88 38.13
N THR A 191 -11.21 6.33 37.21
CA THR A 191 -12.33 7.23 37.52
C THR A 191 -13.37 6.55 38.43
N LYS A 192 -13.67 5.26 38.19
CA LYS A 192 -14.57 4.48 39.06
C LYS A 192 -13.99 4.31 40.47
N MET A 193 -12.68 4.10 40.60
CA MET A 193 -12.02 4.01 41.91
C MET A 193 -12.08 5.35 42.66
N GLN A 194 -11.80 6.47 41.97
CA GLN A 194 -11.97 7.81 42.54
C GLN A 194 -13.41 8.04 43.02
N LEU A 195 -14.41 7.66 42.21
CA LEU A 195 -15.82 7.80 42.56
C LEU A 195 -16.20 7.02 43.83
N ARG A 196 -15.58 5.85 44.08
CA ARG A 196 -15.82 5.04 45.28
C ARG A 196 -15.18 5.64 46.54
N GLN A 197 -14.13 6.41 46.38
CA GLN A 197 -13.38 7.03 47.48
C GLN A 197 -13.83 8.46 47.78
N GLU A 198 -14.54 9.10 46.85
CA GLU A 198 -14.95 10.50 46.95
C GLU A 198 -16.11 10.70 47.93
N VAL A 199 -15.93 11.59 48.90
CA VAL A 199 -16.91 11.91 49.95
C VAL A 199 -17.59 13.26 49.67
N CYS A 200 -17.00 14.13 48.84
CA CYS A 200 -17.54 15.44 48.51
C CYS A 200 -18.54 15.40 47.34
N SER A 201 -19.75 15.95 47.54
CA SER A 201 -20.86 15.89 46.58
C SER A 201 -20.60 16.62 45.25
N GLN A 202 -19.83 17.72 45.27
CA GLN A 202 -19.48 18.47 44.06
C GLN A 202 -18.51 17.69 43.17
N PHE A 203 -17.45 17.12 43.75
CA PHE A 203 -16.49 16.26 43.03
C PHE A 203 -17.15 14.97 42.55
N HIS A 204 -18.09 14.43 43.32
CA HIS A 204 -18.86 13.25 42.93
C HIS A 204 -19.65 13.47 41.62
N THR A 205 -20.19 14.68 41.39
CA THR A 205 -20.92 14.98 40.15
C THR A 205 -19.96 15.06 38.95
N VAL A 206 -18.81 15.71 39.12
CA VAL A 206 -17.76 15.80 38.09
C VAL A 206 -17.24 14.40 37.72
N LEU A 207 -16.98 13.56 38.71
CA LEU A 207 -16.51 12.19 38.50
C LEU A 207 -17.57 11.31 37.82
N ARG A 208 -18.86 11.49 38.07
CA ARG A 208 -19.93 10.80 37.31
C ARG A 208 -19.93 11.19 35.83
N ASN A 209 -19.82 12.49 35.54
CA ASN A 209 -19.78 12.97 34.16
C ASN A 209 -18.55 12.43 33.42
N ARG A 210 -17.39 12.44 34.11
CA ARG A 210 -16.15 11.87 33.58
C ARG A 210 -16.27 10.36 33.34
N LYS A 211 -16.92 9.63 34.25
CA LYS A 211 -17.20 8.20 34.10
C LYS A 211 -18.05 7.95 32.85
N ALA A 212 -19.16 8.66 32.68
CA ALA A 212 -20.02 8.52 31.50
C ALA A 212 -19.27 8.83 30.19
N ALA A 213 -18.45 9.88 30.17
CA ALA A 213 -17.60 10.20 29.03
C ALA A 213 -16.57 9.10 28.72
N SER A 214 -15.99 8.49 29.77
CA SER A 214 -15.04 7.38 29.60
C SER A 214 -15.72 6.08 29.14
N GLU A 215 -16.96 5.81 29.57
CA GLU A 215 -17.77 4.69 29.09
C GLU A 215 -18.08 4.86 27.59
N ALA A 216 -18.53 6.04 27.18
CA ALA A 216 -18.76 6.36 25.76
C ALA A 216 -17.47 6.25 24.91
N THR A 217 -16.32 6.65 25.46
CA THR A 217 -15.02 6.52 24.78
C THR A 217 -14.64 5.06 24.58
N VAL A 218 -14.86 4.22 25.59
CA VAL A 218 -14.63 2.76 25.51
C VAL A 218 -15.54 2.12 24.47
N GLU A 219 -16.82 2.44 24.49
CA GLU A 219 -17.79 1.95 23.50
C GLU A 219 -17.39 2.34 22.07
N HIS A 220 -16.98 3.59 21.87
CA HIS A 220 -16.51 4.09 20.58
C HIS A 220 -15.27 3.32 20.08
N HIS A 221 -14.26 3.14 20.92
CA HIS A 221 -13.06 2.38 20.54
C HIS A 221 -13.36 0.90 20.28
N LEU A 222 -14.33 0.32 20.99
CA LEU A 222 -14.77 -1.05 20.77
C LEU A 222 -15.47 -1.19 19.41
N ASP A 223 -16.30 -0.23 19.02
CA ASP A 223 -16.94 -0.22 17.71
C ASP A 223 -15.91 -0.12 16.57
N ILE A 224 -14.95 0.81 16.67
CA ILE A 224 -13.84 0.92 15.71
C ILE A 224 -13.07 -0.39 15.63
N LEU A 225 -12.68 -0.98 16.77
CA LEU A 225 -11.93 -2.23 16.79
C LEU A 225 -12.71 -3.36 16.10
N ASN A 226 -14.00 -3.48 16.38
CA ASN A 226 -14.85 -4.48 15.73
C ASN A 226 -14.92 -4.28 14.21
N GLN A 227 -15.00 -3.04 13.73
CA GLN A 227 -14.99 -2.74 12.29
C GLN A 227 -13.65 -3.11 11.65
N VAL A 228 -12.53 -2.77 12.27
CA VAL A 228 -11.18 -3.10 11.77
C VAL A 228 -10.94 -4.61 11.77
N VAL A 229 -11.41 -5.32 12.81
CA VAL A 229 -11.31 -6.80 12.90
C VAL A 229 -12.15 -7.49 11.81
N LYS A 230 -13.33 -6.96 11.48
CA LYS A 230 -14.10 -7.46 10.33
C LYS A 230 -13.34 -7.24 9.02
N GLY A 231 -12.73 -6.06 8.86
CA GLY A 231 -11.91 -5.70 7.70
C GLY A 231 -10.73 -6.65 7.48
N ILE A 232 -9.95 -6.94 8.52
CA ILE A 232 -8.82 -7.89 8.39
C ILE A 232 -9.32 -9.29 8.05
N GLY A 233 -10.44 -9.73 8.64
CA GLY A 233 -11.02 -11.05 8.36
C GLY A 233 -11.44 -11.20 6.90
N PHE A 234 -12.01 -10.15 6.30
CA PHE A 234 -12.29 -10.12 4.87
C PHE A 234 -11.01 -10.26 4.03
N LEU A 235 -9.96 -9.49 4.35
CA LEU A 235 -8.70 -9.53 3.60
C LEU A 235 -7.99 -10.89 3.71
N ASP A 236 -8.01 -11.52 4.88
CA ASP A 236 -7.48 -12.88 5.08
C ASP A 236 -8.26 -13.91 4.24
N ALA A 237 -9.59 -13.86 4.26
CA ALA A 237 -10.43 -14.78 3.48
C ALA A 237 -10.22 -14.62 1.96
N LEU A 238 -10.08 -13.39 1.50
CA LEU A 238 -9.80 -13.06 0.11
C LEU A 238 -8.44 -13.61 -0.35
N GLU A 239 -7.39 -13.42 0.45
CA GLU A 239 -6.05 -13.95 0.15
C GLU A 239 -6.07 -15.48 0.09
N GLU A 240 -6.75 -16.13 1.02
CA GLU A 240 -6.91 -17.59 1.05
C GLU A 240 -7.67 -18.12 -0.18
N TYR A 241 -8.77 -17.47 -0.56
CA TYR A 241 -9.51 -17.79 -1.76
C TYR A 241 -8.63 -17.74 -3.02
N HIS A 242 -7.83 -16.69 -3.19
CA HIS A 242 -6.94 -16.57 -4.35
C HIS A 242 -5.78 -17.57 -4.34
N LYS A 243 -5.22 -17.90 -3.18
CA LYS A 243 -4.23 -18.99 -3.05
C LYS A 243 -4.83 -20.32 -3.49
N SER A 244 -6.09 -20.59 -3.15
CA SER A 244 -6.78 -21.83 -3.54
C SER A 244 -6.99 -21.93 -5.06
N LEU A 245 -7.31 -20.83 -5.74
CA LEU A 245 -7.46 -20.77 -7.21
C LEU A 245 -6.14 -21.02 -7.94
N ASN A 246 -5.04 -20.44 -7.45
CA ASN A 246 -3.71 -20.61 -8.05
C ASN A 246 -3.16 -22.04 -7.85
N GLY A 247 -3.61 -22.75 -6.81
CA GLY A 247 -3.30 -24.18 -6.61
C GLY A 247 -3.94 -25.12 -7.64
N VAL A 248 -5.02 -24.70 -8.30
CA VAL A 248 -5.76 -25.50 -9.30
C VAL A 248 -5.16 -25.37 -10.72
N HIS A 249 -4.38 -24.32 -10.99
CA HIS A 249 -3.84 -24.01 -12.32
C HIS A 249 -2.38 -24.44 -12.57
N ASN A 250 -1.81 -25.34 -11.77
CA ASN A 250 -0.57 -26.03 -12.16
C ASN A 250 -0.87 -27.11 -13.22
N PRO A 251 -0.42 -26.98 -14.48
CA PRO A 251 -0.41 -28.12 -15.37
C PRO A 251 0.52 -29.17 -14.75
N ILE A 252 0.00 -30.38 -14.63
CA ILE A 252 0.72 -31.58 -14.23
C ILE A 252 1.99 -31.67 -15.07
N SER A 253 3.13 -31.32 -14.48
CA SER A 253 4.43 -31.71 -15.02
C SER A 253 4.47 -33.24 -15.04
N PRO A 254 4.77 -33.90 -16.17
CA PRO A 254 4.84 -35.34 -16.23
C PRO A 254 5.99 -35.85 -15.32
N PRO A 255 5.83 -37.01 -14.67
CA PRO A 255 6.85 -37.52 -13.77
C PRO A 255 8.07 -37.97 -14.59
N SER A 256 9.17 -37.25 -14.45
CA SER A 256 10.48 -37.70 -14.95
C SER A 256 11.15 -38.63 -13.93
N PRO A 257 11.96 -39.60 -14.40
CA PRO A 257 12.08 -40.90 -13.76
C PRO A 257 13.10 -40.93 -12.63
N LYS A 258 12.84 -41.87 -11.71
CA LYS A 258 13.70 -42.38 -10.65
C LYS A 258 15.20 -42.30 -10.99
N SER A 259 15.94 -41.53 -10.20
CA SER A 259 17.35 -41.82 -9.95
C SER A 259 17.45 -42.39 -8.54
N MET A 260 17.52 -43.73 -8.49
CA MET A 260 18.09 -44.44 -7.35
C MET A 260 19.54 -43.97 -7.19
N ASN A 261 19.93 -43.59 -5.97
CA ASN A 261 21.11 -44.20 -5.36
C ASN A 261 21.11 -43.97 -3.84
N HIS A 262 21.30 -45.10 -3.15
CA HIS A 262 21.71 -45.25 -1.76
C HIS A 262 22.92 -44.33 -1.45
N THR A 263 23.10 -43.83 -0.23
CA THR A 263 23.71 -44.61 0.86
C THR A 263 23.52 -43.90 2.20
N SER A 264 23.15 -44.70 3.18
CA SER A 264 23.03 -44.46 4.61
C SER A 264 24.28 -43.84 5.27
N HIS A 265 24.10 -43.04 6.32
CA HIS A 265 24.80 -43.28 7.58
C HIS A 265 23.97 -42.84 8.79
N PHE A 266 23.74 -43.83 9.66
CA PHE A 266 23.28 -43.75 11.03
C PHE A 266 24.18 -42.86 11.88
N THR A 267 23.59 -42.08 12.81
CA THR A 267 23.90 -42.14 14.26
C THR A 267 22.96 -41.22 15.06
N THR A 268 22.17 -41.83 15.93
CA THR A 268 21.67 -41.28 17.22
C THR A 268 22.36 -42.11 18.33
N PRO A 269 22.16 -41.89 19.65
CA PRO A 269 21.65 -40.75 20.43
C PRO A 269 22.48 -40.47 21.72
N THR A 270 22.26 -39.37 22.46
CA THR A 270 22.34 -39.30 23.95
C THR A 270 21.76 -37.95 24.41
N ASN A 271 20.56 -37.82 24.96
CA ASN A 271 20.04 -38.16 26.30
C ASN A 271 20.79 -37.50 27.48
N ARG A 272 20.15 -36.51 28.14
CA ARG A 272 20.18 -36.23 29.60
C ARG A 272 19.34 -34.99 29.97
N SER A 273 18.18 -35.22 30.54
CA SER A 273 17.67 -34.50 31.74
C SER A 273 17.97 -35.40 32.96
N PRO A 274 17.80 -35.03 34.27
CA PRO A 274 16.89 -34.03 34.83
C PRO A 274 17.40 -33.33 36.14
N GLN A 275 16.46 -32.69 36.86
CA GLN A 275 16.39 -32.34 38.30
C GLN A 275 16.70 -30.88 38.69
N LEU A 276 15.69 -30.09 39.11
CA LEU A 276 14.96 -30.03 40.41
C LEU A 276 15.70 -29.14 41.42
N MET A 277 15.03 -28.08 41.88
CA MET A 277 14.92 -27.68 43.30
C MET A 277 14.04 -26.43 43.43
N ALA A 278 13.17 -26.49 44.43
CA ALA A 278 12.24 -25.46 44.88
C ALA A 278 12.87 -24.59 45.97
N SER A 279 12.36 -23.36 46.16
CA SER A 279 12.17 -22.66 47.46
C SER A 279 11.55 -21.29 47.13
N GLU A 280 10.30 -21.03 47.50
CA GLU A 280 9.86 -20.38 48.74
C GLU A 280 9.73 -18.85 48.62
N ALA A 281 8.49 -18.38 48.81
CA ALA A 281 8.16 -17.01 49.15
C ALA A 281 8.44 -16.77 50.66
N PRO A 282 8.46 -15.51 51.11
CA PRO A 282 7.24 -15.03 51.77
C PRO A 282 6.88 -13.57 51.50
N CYS A 283 5.60 -13.31 51.75
CA CYS A 283 4.97 -12.01 51.95
C CYS A 283 5.67 -11.20 53.04
N ASP A 284 5.71 -9.88 52.87
CA ASP A 284 5.51 -8.96 53.99
C ASP A 284 4.78 -7.68 53.52
N GLN A 285 3.90 -7.22 54.41
CA GLN A 285 2.93 -6.14 54.28
C GLN A 285 3.45 -4.83 54.94
N PRO A 286 2.71 -3.70 54.90
CA PRO A 286 3.25 -2.35 54.66
C PRO A 286 3.47 -1.50 55.92
N ILE A 287 4.11 -0.33 55.70
CA ILE A 287 3.95 0.89 56.51
C ILE A 287 3.36 1.97 55.60
#